data_AF-A0A8H4B8D8-F1
#
_entry.id   AF-A0A8H4B8D8-F1
#
_cell.length_a   1.000
_cell.length_b   1.000
_cell.length_c   1.000
_cell.angle_alpha   90.00
_cell.angle_beta   90.00
_cell.angle_gamma   90.00
#
_symmetry.space_group_name_H-M   'P 1'
#
loop_
_entity.id
_entity.type
_entity.pdbx_description
1 polymer ?
#
loop_
_entity_poly.entity_id
_entity_poly.type
_entity_poly.pdbx_seq_one_letter_code
_entity_poly.pdbx_strand_id
1 'polypeptide(L)'
;MPSTVVATPTDAAAATINNTADSNEKVAKHIPLLSRDFESLTNIDDIRECLRLLDEEETRIDVSLDDMLAKETSLEQSLNALDALRPQLGTLKAKSARVIDTVDKTSKLAEVISDKVRQLDQEQSRARQAIQYVEDVQELKFCVASLQEAIQQKEYDEAAVLLQRASKIDPAILNGSLAEFTVVGYGNMCVCVSCIKTKWQVDDSLHPRIPIIQ
;
A
#
# COMPACT_ATOMS: atom_id res chain seq x y z
N MET A 1 -2.95 1.73 30.34
CA MET A 1 -3.27 2.18 28.98
C MET A 1 -4.59 1.56 28.59
N PRO A 2 -5.68 2.34 28.41
CA PRO A 2 -6.95 1.77 28.01
C PRO A 2 -7.08 1.81 26.47
N SER A 3 -7.37 0.65 25.88
CA SER A 3 -7.80 0.52 24.49
C SER A 3 -9.22 1.09 24.34
N THR A 4 -9.36 2.12 23.51
CA THR A 4 -10.67 2.66 23.11
C THR A 4 -11.06 2.06 21.77
N VAL A 5 -12.04 1.17 21.80
CA VAL A 5 -12.74 0.63 20.63
C VAL A 5 -13.58 1.77 20.03
N VAL A 6 -13.26 2.15 18.80
CA VAL A 6 -14.05 3.10 18.00
C VAL A 6 -15.24 2.34 17.43
N ALA A 7 -16.43 2.61 17.96
CA ALA A 7 -17.69 2.22 17.34
C ALA A 7 -18.13 3.32 16.37
N THR A 8 -18.22 2.98 15.08
CA THR A 8 -18.89 3.77 14.05
C THR A 8 -20.40 3.57 14.14
N PRO A 9 -21.23 4.61 14.24
CA PRO A 9 -22.64 4.52 13.92
C PRO A 9 -22.80 4.76 12.41
N THR A 10 -22.91 3.66 11.67
CA THR A 10 -23.50 3.62 10.33
C THR A 10 -25.01 3.41 10.50
N ASP A 11 -25.80 4.05 9.64
CA ASP A 11 -27.26 3.95 9.51
C ASP A 11 -28.12 4.66 10.56
N ALA A 12 -28.52 5.89 10.24
CA ALA A 12 -29.91 6.38 10.32
C ALA A 12 -29.95 7.89 10.04
N ALA A 13 -29.85 8.28 8.77
CA ALA A 13 -30.24 9.61 8.33
C ALA A 13 -31.02 9.50 7.02
N ALA A 14 -32.22 8.94 7.12
CA ALA A 14 -33.26 9.17 6.13
C ALA A 14 -33.68 10.64 6.26
N ALA A 15 -32.96 11.53 5.59
CA ALA A 15 -33.40 12.89 5.35
C ALA A 15 -34.57 12.80 4.37
N THR A 16 -35.77 12.70 4.93
CA THR A 16 -37.04 12.90 4.25
C THR A 16 -37.05 14.33 3.69
N ILE A 17 -36.64 14.47 2.42
CA ILE A 17 -36.92 15.67 1.62
C ILE A 17 -38.40 15.56 1.24
N ASN A 18 -39.27 15.94 2.17
CA ASN A 18 -40.69 16.10 1.88
C ASN A 18 -41.01 17.58 1.72
N ASN A 19 -41.78 17.83 0.65
CA ASN A 19 -42.64 18.97 0.41
C ASN A 19 -42.03 20.13 -0.39
N THR A 20 -41.89 19.91 -1.70
CA THR A 20 -41.92 20.99 -2.71
C THR A 20 -43.10 20.85 -3.68
N ALA A 21 -44.01 19.90 -3.46
CA ALA A 21 -45.12 19.62 -4.38
C ALA A 21 -46.46 20.29 -4.02
N ASP A 22 -46.62 20.81 -2.79
CA ASP A 22 -47.94 21.26 -2.28
C ASP A 22 -48.20 22.77 -2.42
N SER A 23 -47.27 23.52 -3.02
CA SER A 23 -47.40 24.99 -3.11
C SER A 23 -48.16 25.48 -4.34
N ASN A 24 -48.40 24.62 -5.35
CA ASN A 24 -48.89 25.07 -6.66
C ASN A 24 -50.39 24.81 -6.90
N GLU A 25 -51.07 24.06 -6.03
CA GLU A 25 -52.51 23.76 -6.21
C GLU A 25 -53.45 24.78 -5.53
N LYS A 26 -52.94 25.61 -4.60
CA LYS A 26 -53.73 26.64 -3.90
C LYS A 26 -53.81 27.99 -4.63
N VAL A 27 -52.94 28.25 -5.60
CA VAL A 27 -52.92 29.54 -6.35
C VAL A 27 -54.16 29.70 -7.26
N ALA A 28 -54.81 28.59 -7.64
CA ALA A 28 -55.94 28.61 -8.58
C ALA A 28 -57.26 29.18 -8.02
N LYS A 29 -57.37 29.47 -6.72
CA LYS A 29 -58.60 30.03 -6.11
C LYS A 29 -58.56 31.55 -5.91
N HIS A 30 -57.50 32.24 -6.30
CA HIS A 30 -57.24 33.63 -5.92
C HIS A 30 -57.94 34.70 -6.81
N ILE A 31 -58.92 34.34 -7.63
CA ILE A 31 -59.51 35.23 -8.66
C ILE A 31 -61.03 35.53 -8.54
N PRO A 32 -61.86 34.98 -7.62
CA PRO A 32 -63.30 35.17 -7.77
C PRO A 32 -63.88 36.50 -7.25
N LEU A 33 -63.17 37.33 -6.46
CA LEU A 33 -63.79 38.52 -5.83
C LEU A 33 -63.41 39.89 -6.38
N LEU A 34 -62.23 40.07 -7.00
CA LEU A 34 -61.86 41.34 -7.64
C LEU A 34 -62.70 41.65 -8.90
N SER A 35 -63.47 40.68 -9.38
CA SER A 35 -64.34 40.81 -10.56
C SER A 35 -65.80 41.15 -10.23
N ARG A 36 -66.13 41.41 -8.95
CA ARG A 36 -67.51 41.72 -8.55
C ARG A 36 -67.76 43.23 -8.63
N ASP A 37 -68.79 43.63 -9.36
CA ASP A 37 -69.16 45.04 -9.51
C ASP A 37 -69.79 45.56 -8.21
N PHE A 38 -68.98 46.21 -7.37
CA PHE A 38 -69.41 46.74 -6.07
C PHE A 38 -70.42 47.90 -6.19
N GLU A 39 -70.53 48.50 -7.38
CA GLU A 39 -71.43 49.63 -7.66
C GLU A 39 -72.91 49.22 -7.77
N SER A 40 -73.23 47.93 -7.93
CA SER A 40 -74.61 47.44 -8.08
C SER A 40 -75.27 46.99 -6.77
N LEU A 41 -74.59 47.08 -5.62
CA LEU A 41 -75.12 46.64 -4.33
C LEU A 41 -75.96 47.72 -3.65
N THR A 42 -77.29 47.62 -3.75
CA THR A 42 -78.25 48.55 -3.11
C THR A 42 -78.95 48.00 -1.86
N ASN A 43 -78.72 46.73 -1.48
CA ASN A 43 -79.32 46.10 -0.31
C ASN A 43 -78.28 45.96 0.83
N ILE A 44 -78.68 46.31 2.05
CA ILE A 44 -77.81 46.32 3.24
C ILE A 44 -77.32 44.92 3.63
N ASP A 45 -78.12 43.89 3.39
CA ASP A 45 -77.75 42.51 3.70
C ASP A 45 -76.71 41.96 2.71
N ASP A 46 -76.81 42.33 1.42
CA ASP A 46 -75.84 41.96 0.39
C ASP A 46 -74.47 42.62 0.65
N ILE A 47 -74.47 43.87 1.14
CA ILE A 47 -73.24 44.59 1.53
C ILE A 47 -72.56 43.89 2.72
N ARG A 48 -73.32 43.48 3.73
CA ARG A 48 -72.79 42.78 4.91
C ARG A 48 -72.18 41.42 4.58
N GLU A 49 -72.84 40.65 3.71
CA GLU A 49 -72.29 39.36 3.27
C GLU A 49 -71.03 39.55 2.42
N CYS A 50 -70.98 40.58 1.56
CA CYS A 50 -69.76 40.89 0.81
C CYS A 50 -68.61 41.31 1.72
N LEU A 51 -68.87 42.09 2.77
CA LEU A 51 -67.86 42.44 3.77
C LEU A 51 -67.37 41.20 4.53
N ARG A 52 -68.27 40.29 4.91
CA ARG A 52 -67.90 39.02 5.57
C ARG A 52 -67.00 38.17 4.68
N LEU A 53 -67.32 38.08 3.39
CA LEU A 53 -66.51 37.34 2.42
C LEU A 53 -65.14 38.01 2.20
N LEU A 54 -65.08 39.34 2.20
CA LEU A 54 -63.82 40.06 2.07
C LEU A 54 -62.92 39.85 3.29
N ASP A 55 -63.48 39.87 4.50
CA ASP A 55 -62.75 39.61 5.76
C ASP A 55 -62.23 38.15 5.81
N GLU A 56 -63.02 37.19 5.34
CA GLU A 56 -62.60 35.78 5.19
C GLU A 56 -61.46 35.61 4.17
N GLU A 57 -61.43 36.43 3.13
CA GLU A 57 -60.38 36.44 2.12
C GLU A 57 -59.11 37.15 2.59
N GLU A 58 -59.25 38.29 3.26
CA GLU A 58 -58.15 39.03 3.88
C GLU A 58 -57.43 38.14 4.89
N THR A 59 -58.17 37.55 5.83
CA THR A 59 -57.61 36.62 6.81
C THR A 59 -56.94 35.40 6.18
N ARG A 60 -57.47 34.89 5.05
CA ARG A 60 -56.84 33.79 4.31
C ARG A 60 -55.51 34.21 3.67
N ILE A 61 -55.48 35.39 3.06
CA ILE A 61 -54.27 35.93 2.42
C ILE A 61 -53.21 36.19 3.49
N ASP A 62 -53.58 36.75 4.63
CA ASP A 62 -52.67 36.98 5.77
C ASP A 62 -52.04 35.67 6.24
N VAL A 63 -52.83 34.62 6.45
CA VAL A 63 -52.31 33.30 6.83
C VAL A 63 -51.38 32.73 5.75
N SER A 64 -51.70 32.92 4.47
CA SER A 64 -50.83 32.47 3.38
C SER A 64 -49.52 33.26 3.31
N LEU A 65 -49.55 34.55 3.62
CA LEU A 65 -48.38 35.41 3.65
C LEU A 65 -47.49 35.06 4.84
N ASP A 66 -48.06 34.84 6.01
CA ASP A 66 -47.35 34.40 7.20
C ASP A 66 -46.64 33.05 6.98
N ASP A 67 -47.30 32.10 6.29
CA ASP A 67 -46.68 30.82 5.92
C ASP A 67 -45.51 31.01 4.94
N MET A 68 -45.63 31.91 3.96
CA MET A 68 -44.54 32.24 3.04
C MET A 68 -43.36 32.91 3.76
N LEU A 69 -43.62 33.85 4.66
CA LEU A 69 -42.59 34.52 5.47
C LEU A 69 -41.90 33.53 6.44
N ALA A 70 -42.65 32.60 7.03
CA ALA A 70 -42.07 31.54 7.85
C ALA A 70 -41.14 30.62 7.05
N LYS A 71 -41.48 30.31 5.78
CA LYS A 71 -40.60 29.55 4.89
C LYS A 71 -39.33 30.31 4.52
N GLU A 72 -39.45 31.61 4.23
CA GLU A 72 -38.29 32.47 3.95
C GLU A 72 -37.31 32.49 5.12
N THR A 73 -37.80 32.73 6.34
CA THR A 73 -36.95 32.74 7.54
C THR A 73 -36.30 31.37 7.81
N SER A 74 -37.00 30.26 7.57
CA SER A 74 -36.43 28.92 7.67
C SER A 74 -35.33 28.66 6.61
N LEU A 75 -35.51 29.17 5.40
CA LEU A 75 -34.51 29.08 4.34
C LEU A 75 -33.27 29.90 4.67
N GLU A 76 -33.43 31.12 5.18
CA GLU A 76 -32.32 31.96 5.63
C GLU A 76 -31.52 31.29 6.75
N GLN A 77 -32.18 30.66 7.72
CA GLN A 77 -31.51 29.90 8.78
C GLN A 77 -30.69 28.74 8.20
N SER A 78 -31.25 28.02 7.23
CA SER A 78 -30.56 26.91 6.55
C SER A 78 -29.35 27.40 5.75
N LEU A 79 -29.47 28.54 5.08
CA LEU A 79 -28.37 29.16 4.33
C LEU A 79 -27.25 29.63 5.27
N ASN A 80 -27.60 30.26 6.39
CA ASN A 80 -26.64 30.65 7.43
C ASN A 80 -25.90 29.44 8.01
N ALA A 81 -26.59 28.32 8.23
CA ALA A 81 -25.96 27.08 8.68
C ALA A 81 -24.97 26.53 7.64
N LEU A 82 -25.31 26.58 6.34
CA LEU A 82 -24.40 26.18 5.26
C LEU A 82 -23.19 27.12 5.14
N ASP A 83 -23.39 28.42 5.30
CA ASP A 83 -22.31 29.41 5.28
C ASP A 83 -21.37 29.22 6.48
N ALA A 84 -21.88 28.79 7.64
CA ALA A 84 -21.06 28.40 8.78
C ALA A 84 -20.25 27.11 8.56
N LEU A 85 -20.73 26.18 7.72
CA LEU A 85 -20.03 24.95 7.35
C LEU A 85 -18.95 25.17 6.27
N ARG A 86 -19.12 26.16 5.39
CA ARG A 86 -18.16 26.51 4.33
C ARG A 86 -16.70 26.65 4.83
N PRO A 87 -16.39 27.41 5.90
CA PRO A 87 -15.02 27.50 6.40
C PRO A 87 -14.49 26.16 6.92
N GLN A 88 -15.33 25.34 7.55
CA GLN A 88 -14.93 24.02 8.05
C GLN A 88 -14.48 23.12 6.90
N LEU A 89 -15.23 23.10 5.80
CA LEU A 89 -14.86 22.36 4.58
C LEU A 89 -13.56 22.89 3.97
N GLY A 90 -13.36 24.22 3.99
CA GLY A 90 -12.09 24.85 3.60
C GLY A 90 -10.91 24.36 4.42
N THR A 91 -11.06 24.28 5.75
CA THR A 91 -10.00 23.74 6.62
C THR A 91 -9.76 22.26 6.38
N LEU A 92 -10.80 21.47 6.14
CA LEU A 92 -10.69 20.04 5.87
C LEU A 92 -9.95 19.80 4.55
N LYS A 93 -10.28 20.56 3.50
CA LYS A 93 -9.57 20.53 2.23
C LYS A 93 -8.08 20.85 2.41
N ALA A 94 -7.76 21.89 3.18
CA ALA A 94 -6.37 22.25 3.45
C ALA A 94 -5.63 21.16 4.26
N LYS A 95 -6.28 20.55 5.25
CA LYS A 95 -5.73 19.42 6.02
C LYS A 95 -5.48 18.20 5.13
N SER A 96 -6.44 17.84 4.30
CA SER A 96 -6.32 16.73 3.35
C SER A 96 -5.16 16.95 2.37
N ALA A 97 -5.03 18.16 1.81
CA ALA A 97 -3.92 18.51 0.93
C ALA A 97 -2.55 18.37 1.62
N ARG A 98 -2.44 18.76 2.90
CA ARG A 98 -1.20 18.58 3.69
C ARG A 98 -0.89 17.09 3.89
N VAL A 99 -1.89 16.28 4.20
CA VAL A 99 -1.71 14.84 4.37
C VAL A 99 -1.23 14.21 3.06
N ILE A 100 -1.83 14.55 1.92
CA ILE A 100 -1.39 14.07 0.60
C ILE A 100 0.07 14.43 0.36
N ASP A 101 0.47 15.69 0.58
CA ASP A 101 1.88 16.12 0.43
C ASP A 101 2.83 15.33 1.36
N THR A 102 2.42 15.07 2.60
CA THR A 102 3.24 14.25 3.52
C THR A 102 3.35 12.79 3.08
N VAL A 103 2.28 12.21 2.54
CA VAL A 103 2.27 10.85 2.01
C VAL A 103 3.15 10.77 0.77
N ASP A 104 3.07 11.73 -0.14
CA ASP A 104 3.92 11.80 -1.34
C ASP A 104 5.40 11.91 -0.98
N LYS A 105 5.75 12.77 -0.02
CA LYS A 105 7.13 12.89 0.48
C LYS A 105 7.62 11.59 1.11
N THR A 106 6.78 10.94 1.91
CA THR A 106 7.12 9.67 2.56
C THR A 106 7.28 8.55 1.54
N SER A 107 6.39 8.49 0.54
CA SER A 107 6.45 7.52 -0.54
C SER A 107 7.73 7.66 -1.37
N LYS A 108 8.10 8.89 -1.74
CA LYS A 108 9.37 9.16 -2.43
C LYS A 108 10.58 8.76 -1.59
N LEU A 109 10.55 9.06 -0.29
CA LEU A 109 11.63 8.65 0.61
C LEU A 109 11.73 7.12 0.73
N ALA A 110 10.59 6.43 0.84
CA ALA A 110 10.55 4.97 0.89
C ALA A 110 11.12 4.35 -0.39
N GLU A 111 10.79 4.89 -1.57
CA GLU A 111 11.36 4.46 -2.85
C GLU A 111 12.89 4.61 -2.87
N VAL A 112 13.40 5.77 -2.46
CA VAL A 112 14.86 6.01 -2.37
C VAL A 112 15.53 5.05 -1.38
N ILE A 113 14.90 4.80 -0.22
CA ILE A 113 15.44 3.85 0.77
C ILE A 113 15.42 2.43 0.20
N SER A 114 14.35 2.00 -0.46
CA SER A 114 14.27 0.68 -1.10
C SER A 114 15.36 0.49 -2.14
N ASP A 115 15.63 1.50 -2.97
CA ASP A 115 16.71 1.47 -3.94
C ASP A 115 18.09 1.37 -3.27
N LYS A 116 18.30 2.12 -2.18
CA LYS A 116 19.56 2.08 -1.43
C LYS A 116 19.78 0.74 -0.75
N VAL A 117 18.72 0.13 -0.21
CA VAL A 117 18.78 -1.22 0.35
C VAL A 117 19.11 -2.23 -0.73
N ARG A 118 18.49 -2.14 -1.92
CA ARG A 118 18.82 -3.04 -3.04
C ARG A 118 20.28 -2.92 -3.50
N GLN A 119 20.81 -1.70 -3.55
CA GLN A 119 22.24 -1.47 -3.84
C GLN A 119 23.13 -2.09 -2.76
N LEU A 120 22.78 -1.89 -1.49
CA LEU A 120 23.51 -2.48 -0.36
C LEU A 120 23.48 -4.01 -0.40
N ASP A 121 22.32 -4.61 -0.67
CA ASP A 121 22.14 -6.06 -0.76
C ASP A 121 23.01 -6.66 -1.87
N GLN A 122 23.16 -5.96 -3.00
CA GLN A 122 24.04 -6.37 -4.09
C GLN A 122 25.51 -6.38 -3.64
N GLU A 123 25.98 -5.32 -2.99
CA GLU A 123 27.36 -5.26 -2.49
C GLU A 123 27.61 -6.26 -1.36
N GLN A 124 26.63 -6.48 -0.47
CA GLN A 124 26.70 -7.54 0.53
C GLN A 124 26.74 -8.93 -0.11
N SER A 125 25.97 -9.19 -1.17
CA SER A 125 26.02 -10.46 -1.90
C SER A 125 27.41 -10.70 -2.48
N ARG A 126 28.01 -9.68 -3.12
CA ARG A 126 29.37 -9.76 -3.65
C ARG A 126 30.41 -9.99 -2.56
N ALA A 127 30.29 -9.29 -1.42
CA ALA A 127 31.17 -9.48 -0.28
C ALA A 127 31.04 -10.90 0.31
N ARG A 128 29.82 -11.42 0.44
CA ARG A 128 29.58 -12.81 0.89
C ARG A 128 30.19 -13.84 -0.06
N GLN A 129 30.07 -13.64 -1.38
CA GLN A 129 30.71 -14.51 -2.37
C GLN A 129 32.24 -14.49 -2.23
N ALA A 130 32.83 -13.31 -2.01
CA ALA A 130 34.28 -13.20 -1.78
C ALA A 130 34.72 -13.86 -0.46
N ILE A 131 33.92 -13.76 0.60
CA ILE A 131 34.19 -14.43 1.88
C ILE A 131 34.14 -15.96 1.68
N GLN A 132 33.08 -16.47 1.05
CA GLN A 132 32.97 -17.91 0.75
C GLN A 132 34.17 -18.40 -0.08
N TYR A 133 34.56 -17.63 -1.09
CA TYR A 133 35.74 -17.93 -1.90
C TYR A 133 37.01 -18.05 -1.04
N VAL A 134 37.20 -17.15 -0.07
CA VAL A 134 38.35 -17.20 0.85
C VAL A 134 38.27 -18.40 1.81
N GLU A 135 37.07 -18.72 2.32
CA GLU A 135 36.84 -19.89 3.17
C GLU A 135 37.17 -21.18 2.42
N ASP A 136 36.75 -21.31 1.17
CA ASP A 136 37.03 -22.47 0.32
C ASP A 136 38.55 -22.60 0.02
N VAL A 137 39.26 -21.49 -0.21
CA VAL A 137 40.73 -21.51 -0.37
C VAL A 137 41.43 -21.90 0.94
N GLN A 138 40.93 -21.43 2.08
CA GLN A 138 41.49 -21.77 3.38
C GLN A 138 41.28 -23.26 3.70
N GLU A 139 40.12 -23.80 3.37
CA GLU A 139 39.79 -25.22 3.48
C GLU A 139 40.70 -26.08 2.57
N LEU A 140 40.90 -25.66 1.32
CA LEU A 140 41.84 -26.31 0.41
C LEU A 140 43.27 -26.30 0.98
N LYS A 141 43.73 -25.16 1.49
CA LYS A 141 45.06 -25.03 2.10
C LYS A 141 45.22 -25.98 3.28
N PHE A 142 44.21 -26.07 4.14
CA PHE A 142 44.21 -26.99 5.27
C PHE A 142 44.31 -28.45 4.80
N CYS A 143 43.46 -28.86 3.85
CA CYS A 143 43.48 -30.22 3.31
C CYS A 143 44.84 -30.57 2.70
N VAL A 144 45.46 -29.66 1.93
CA VAL A 144 46.78 -29.90 1.32
C VAL A 144 47.89 -30.00 2.36
N ALA A 145 47.90 -29.12 3.37
CA ALA A 145 48.90 -29.14 4.44
C ALA A 145 48.81 -30.43 5.28
N SER A 146 47.59 -30.80 5.70
CA SER A 146 47.35 -32.02 6.47
C SER A 146 47.60 -33.29 5.64
N LEU A 147 47.28 -33.29 4.34
CA LEU A 147 47.57 -34.40 3.45
C LEU A 147 49.08 -34.66 3.36
N GLN A 148 49.87 -33.59 3.25
CA GLN A 148 51.32 -33.68 3.22
C GLN A 148 51.89 -34.22 4.54
N GLU A 149 51.29 -33.88 5.68
CA GLU A 149 51.67 -34.42 6.99
C GLU A 149 51.30 -35.91 7.12
N ALA A 150 50.06 -36.30 6.80
CA ALA A 150 49.59 -37.68 6.85
C ALA A 150 50.42 -38.62 5.96
N ILE A 151 50.80 -38.15 4.75
CA ILE A 151 51.70 -38.91 3.85
C ILE A 151 53.09 -39.09 4.48
N GLN A 152 53.64 -38.08 5.15
CA GLN A 152 54.93 -38.18 5.84
C GLN A 152 54.89 -39.16 7.01
N GLN A 153 53.77 -39.19 7.74
CA GLN A 153 53.54 -40.13 8.84
C GLN A 153 53.15 -41.55 8.37
N LYS A 154 52.90 -41.74 7.06
CA LYS A 154 52.44 -42.99 6.41
C LYS A 154 51.03 -43.43 6.81
N GLU A 155 50.18 -42.48 7.21
CA GLU A 155 48.78 -42.71 7.56
C GLU A 155 47.89 -42.51 6.32
N TYR A 156 47.85 -43.52 5.45
CA TYR A 156 47.20 -43.42 4.15
C TYR A 156 45.68 -43.35 4.21
N ASP A 157 45.05 -43.85 5.28
CA ASP A 157 43.60 -43.79 5.47
C ASP A 157 43.14 -42.35 5.72
N GLU A 158 43.86 -41.60 6.56
CA GLU A 158 43.57 -40.18 6.82
C GLU A 158 43.86 -39.32 5.58
N ALA A 159 44.95 -39.63 4.86
CA ALA A 159 45.26 -39.00 3.58
C ALA A 159 44.13 -39.17 2.54
N ALA A 160 43.50 -40.35 2.46
CA ALA A 160 42.40 -40.61 1.54
C ALA A 160 41.15 -39.76 1.88
N VAL A 161 40.84 -39.58 3.17
CA VAL A 161 39.74 -38.75 3.63
C VAL A 161 39.99 -37.27 3.32
N LEU A 162 41.20 -36.77 3.58
CA LEU A 162 41.59 -35.39 3.27
C LEU A 162 41.56 -35.12 1.77
N LEU A 163 41.96 -36.08 0.94
CA LEU A 163 41.87 -36.00 -0.51
C LEU A 163 40.43 -35.96 -1.00
N GLN A 164 39.54 -36.78 -0.43
CA GLN A 164 38.10 -36.75 -0.76
C GLN A 164 37.44 -35.42 -0.34
N ARG A 165 37.90 -34.80 0.74
CA ARG A 165 37.41 -33.49 1.18
C ARG A 165 37.86 -32.38 0.23
N ALA A 166 39.12 -32.40 -0.18
CA ALA A 166 39.66 -31.45 -1.16
C ALA A 166 38.99 -31.56 -2.54
N SER A 167 38.60 -32.77 -2.97
CA SER A 167 37.94 -32.96 -4.28
C SER A 167 36.50 -32.45 -4.36
N LYS A 168 35.86 -32.16 -3.21
CA LYS A 168 34.51 -31.57 -3.13
C LYS A 168 34.50 -30.04 -3.26
N ILE A 169 35.67 -29.40 -3.20
CA ILE A 169 35.81 -27.94 -3.34
C ILE A 169 35.61 -27.56 -4.82
N ASP A 170 34.94 -26.43 -5.07
CA ASP A 170 34.60 -25.98 -6.43
C ASP A 170 35.87 -25.82 -7.30
N PRO A 171 35.91 -26.45 -8.50
CA PRO A 171 37.05 -26.33 -9.41
C PRO A 171 37.33 -24.91 -9.91
N ALA A 172 36.39 -23.96 -9.79
CA ALA A 172 36.64 -22.55 -10.06
C ALA A 172 37.65 -21.93 -9.10
N ILE A 173 37.64 -22.35 -7.83
CA ILE A 173 38.59 -21.91 -6.80
C ILE A 173 40.00 -22.42 -7.12
N LEU A 174 40.11 -23.67 -7.61
CA LEU A 174 41.38 -24.32 -7.95
C LEU A 174 42.16 -23.61 -9.06
N ASN A 175 41.48 -22.90 -9.97
CA ASN A 175 42.11 -22.15 -11.06
C ASN A 175 42.26 -20.65 -10.73
N GLY A 176 41.89 -20.22 -9.52
CA GLY A 176 41.99 -18.83 -9.09
C GLY A 176 43.40 -18.46 -8.63
N SER A 177 43.79 -17.21 -8.85
CA SER A 177 45.13 -16.70 -8.52
C SER A 177 45.49 -16.85 -7.03
N LEU A 178 44.50 -16.87 -6.14
CA LEU A 178 44.70 -17.05 -4.70
C LEU A 178 45.10 -18.48 -4.35
N ALA A 179 44.50 -19.50 -5.00
CA ALA A 179 44.85 -20.90 -4.80
C ALA A 179 46.23 -21.22 -5.41
N GLU A 180 46.54 -20.62 -6.56
CA GLU A 180 47.87 -20.72 -7.18
C GLU A 180 48.96 -20.19 -6.24
N PHE A 181 48.73 -19.04 -5.61
CA PHE A 181 49.70 -18.46 -4.67
C PHE A 181 49.86 -19.30 -3.39
N THR A 182 48.78 -19.82 -2.81
CA THR A 182 48.81 -20.49 -1.51
C THR A 182 49.37 -21.91 -1.56
N VAL A 183 49.18 -22.63 -2.68
CA VAL A 183 49.66 -24.01 -2.84
C VAL A 183 51.12 -24.07 -3.29
N VAL A 184 51.64 -23.05 -3.98
CA VAL A 184 53.03 -23.01 -4.49
C VAL A 184 54.04 -22.51 -3.43
N GLY A 185 53.57 -21.95 -2.32
CA GLY A 185 54.41 -21.32 -1.28
C GLY A 185 55.15 -22.25 -0.31
N TYR A 186 54.93 -23.56 -0.32
CA TYR A 186 55.56 -24.50 0.62
C TYR A 186 56.55 -25.45 -0.08
N GLY A 187 57.78 -24.96 -0.27
CA GLY A 187 59.02 -25.74 -0.35
C GLY A 187 59.09 -26.97 -1.29
N ASN A 188 59.75 -26.80 -2.45
CA ASN A 188 60.53 -27.79 -3.23
C ASN A 188 59.99 -29.21 -3.52
N MET A 189 58.76 -29.56 -3.15
CA MET A 189 58.09 -30.78 -3.60
C MET A 189 56.86 -30.37 -4.41
N CYS A 190 56.96 -30.53 -5.72
CA CYS A 190 55.95 -30.12 -6.69
C CYS A 190 54.67 -30.97 -6.55
N VAL A 191 53.78 -30.60 -5.63
CA VAL A 191 52.38 -31.05 -5.66
C VAL A 191 51.64 -30.07 -6.56
N CYS A 192 51.98 -30.07 -7.86
CA CYS A 192 51.27 -29.25 -8.83
C CYS A 192 49.77 -29.61 -8.77
N VAL A 193 48.91 -28.61 -8.62
CA VAL A 193 47.45 -28.73 -8.83
C VAL A 193 47.14 -29.36 -10.20
N SER A 194 48.04 -29.18 -11.19
CA SER A 194 48.02 -29.89 -12.49
C SER A 194 48.16 -31.42 -12.40
N CYS A 195 48.93 -31.97 -11.44
CA CYS A 195 49.06 -33.43 -11.22
C CYS A 195 47.81 -34.04 -10.58
N ILE A 196 47.09 -33.29 -9.74
CA ILE A 196 45.75 -33.69 -9.27
C ILE A 196 44.80 -33.71 -10.47
N LYS A 197 44.82 -32.69 -11.33
CA LYS A 197 43.93 -32.61 -12.50
C LYS A 197 44.20 -33.68 -13.57
N THR A 198 45.45 -34.10 -13.80
CA THR A 198 45.76 -35.18 -14.77
C THR A 198 45.43 -36.59 -14.27
N LYS A 199 45.42 -36.82 -12.95
CA LYS A 199 45.11 -38.15 -12.39
C LYS A 199 43.61 -38.37 -12.12
N TRP A 200 42.84 -37.31 -11.89
CA TRP A 200 41.39 -37.39 -11.65
C TRP A 200 40.52 -37.56 -12.92
N GLN A 201 41.09 -37.45 -14.12
CA GLN A 201 40.35 -37.64 -15.38
C GLN A 201 40.38 -39.10 -15.90
N VAL A 202 41.10 -40.02 -15.25
CA VAL A 202 41.37 -41.36 -15.79
C VAL A 202 40.42 -42.45 -15.28
N ASP A 203 39.63 -42.21 -14.22
CA ASP A 203 38.78 -43.25 -13.61
C ASP A 203 37.29 -43.24 -14.03
N ASP A 204 36.92 -42.51 -15.09
CA ASP A 204 35.54 -42.54 -15.64
C ASP A 204 35.37 -43.51 -16.83
N SER A 205 36.40 -44.33 -17.13
CA SER A 205 36.43 -45.21 -18.32
C SER A 205 36.46 -46.71 -18.03
N LEU A 206 36.48 -47.15 -16.77
CA LEU A 206 36.45 -48.59 -16.43
C LEU A 206 35.16 -48.96 -15.67
N HIS A 207 34.03 -48.93 -16.37
CA HIS A 207 32.90 -49.79 -16.04
C HIS A 207 33.06 -51.13 -16.77
N PRO A 208 33.38 -52.24 -16.08
CA PRO A 208 33.17 -53.56 -16.66
C PRO A 208 31.66 -53.80 -16.75
N ARG A 209 31.14 -53.87 -17.97
CA ARG A 209 29.82 -54.46 -18.25
C ARG A 209 29.82 -55.90 -17.73
N ILE A 210 29.18 -56.12 -16.59
CA ILE A 210 28.75 -57.47 -16.18
C ILE A 210 27.33 -57.69 -16.75
N PRO A 211 27.10 -58.78 -17.50
CA PRO A 211 25.83 -59.03 -18.16
C PRO A 211 24.77 -59.50 -17.16
N ILE A 212 23.55 -59.00 -17.32
CA ILE A 212 22.35 -59.54 -16.67
C ILE A 212 21.91 -60.77 -17.46
N ILE A 213 22.01 -61.96 -16.87
CA ILE A 213 21.24 -63.16 -17.30
C ILE A 213 20.83 -63.96 -16.05
N GLN A 214 19.51 -64.07 -15.88
CA GLN A 214 18.67 -64.91 -15.00
C GLN A 214 18.93 -64.94 -13.49
#